data_AF-A0A1H5SK52-F1
#
_entry.id   AF-A0A1H5SK52-F1
#
_cell.length_a   1.000
_cell.length_b   1.000
_cell.length_c   1.000
_cell.angle_alpha   90.00
_cell.angle_beta   90.00
_cell.angle_gamma   90.00
#
_symmetry.space_group_name_H-M   'P 1'
#
loop_
_entity.id
_entity.type
_entity.pdbx_description
1 polymer ?
#
loop_
_entity_poly.entity_id
_entity_poly.type
_entity_poly.pdbx_seq_one_letter_code
_entity_poly.pdbx_strand_id
1 'polypeptide(L)'
;MTYLYEHSGKVFYSIAAIDKTIRKEEIEKLKQIINKEWLPLENSFNEFGDDTAYKIEIVFDWLVAHEWKLELVIADFKIFKVEHQHLFTP
;
A
#
# COMPACT_ATOMS: atom_id res chain seq x y z
N MET A 1 5.81 11.91 -2.75
CA MET A 1 4.87 11.35 -1.75
C MET A 1 4.01 10.22 -2.34
N THR A 2 3.38 10.39 -3.51
CA THR A 2 2.47 9.38 -4.10
C THR A 2 3.06 7.98 -4.28
N TYR A 3 4.35 7.87 -4.66
CA TYR A 3 5.01 6.57 -4.83
C TYR A 3 5.18 5.80 -3.52
N LEU A 4 5.37 6.48 -2.38
CA LEU A 4 5.48 5.81 -1.09
C LEU A 4 4.17 5.09 -0.74
N TYR A 5 3.02 5.76 -0.94
CA TYR A 5 1.71 5.16 -0.68
C TYR A 5 1.35 4.02 -1.62
N GLU A 6 1.73 4.13 -2.88
CA GLU A 6 1.62 3.01 -3.80
C GLU A 6 2.43 1.80 -3.32
N HIS A 7 3.68 2.03 -2.92
CA HIS A 7 4.54 0.95 -2.43
C HIS A 7 4.12 0.42 -1.06
N SER A 8 3.50 1.24 -0.20
CA SER A 8 2.85 0.77 1.04
C SER A 8 1.69 -0.18 0.73
N GLY A 9 0.86 0.12 -0.28
CA GLY A 9 -0.21 -0.78 -0.74
C GLY A 9 0.34 -2.14 -1.20
N LYS A 10 1.44 -2.14 -1.95
CA LYS A 10 2.18 -3.35 -2.38
C LYS A 10 2.69 -4.17 -1.19
N VAL A 11 3.20 -3.52 -0.15
CA VAL A 11 3.68 -4.18 1.08
C VAL A 11 2.51 -4.81 1.85
N PHE A 12 1.41 -4.09 2.07
CA PHE A 12 0.24 -4.64 2.74
C PHE A 12 -0.36 -5.82 1.98
N TYR A 13 -0.44 -5.73 0.65
CA TYR A 13 -0.84 -6.84 -0.20
C TYR A 13 0.07 -8.05 0.03
N SER A 14 1.39 -7.83 0.05
CA SER A 14 2.37 -8.90 0.24
C SER A 14 2.23 -9.59 1.60
N ILE A 15 1.88 -8.84 2.64
CA ILE A 15 1.61 -9.38 3.99
C ILE A 15 0.34 -10.24 3.97
N ALA A 16 -0.75 -9.73 3.40
CA ALA A 16 -2.04 -10.44 3.36
C ALA A 16 -1.99 -11.69 2.45
N ALA A 17 -1.19 -11.67 1.38
CA ALA A 17 -1.11 -12.76 0.41
C ALA A 17 -0.12 -13.87 0.81
N ILE A 18 0.61 -13.74 1.92
CA ILE A 18 1.75 -14.62 2.26
C ILE A 18 1.34 -16.09 2.47
N ASP A 19 0.14 -16.32 3.00
CA ASP A 19 -0.45 -17.65 3.21
C ASP A 19 -1.29 -18.12 2.01
N LYS A 20 -1.21 -17.39 0.89
CA LYS A 20 -1.94 -17.61 -0.37
C LYS A 20 -3.45 -17.36 -0.29
N THR A 21 -3.98 -16.84 0.82
CA THR A 21 -5.40 -16.58 0.97
C THR A 21 -5.64 -15.24 1.63
N ILE A 22 -6.09 -14.24 0.87
CA ILE A 22 -6.46 -12.95 1.42
C ILE A 22 -7.89 -13.03 1.96
N ARG A 23 -8.05 -12.91 3.28
CA ARG A 23 -9.36 -12.95 3.92
C ARG A 23 -10.02 -11.59 3.94
N LYS A 24 -11.35 -11.60 3.95
CA LYS A 24 -12.15 -10.37 4.05
C LYS A 24 -11.82 -9.56 5.30
N GLU A 25 -11.55 -10.22 6.44
CA GLU A 25 -11.19 -9.52 7.67
C GLU A 25 -9.88 -8.73 7.53
N GLU A 26 -8.93 -9.21 6.72
CA GLU A 26 -7.65 -8.53 6.48
C GLU A 26 -7.84 -7.27 5.63
N ILE A 27 -8.70 -7.33 4.62
CA ILE A 27 -9.08 -6.19 3.79
C ILE A 27 -9.78 -5.13 4.64
N GLU A 28 -10.79 -5.54 5.41
CA GLU A 28 -11.53 -4.63 6.30
C GLU A 28 -10.60 -4.00 7.35
N LYS A 29 -9.66 -4.78 7.90
CA LYS A 29 -8.69 -4.28 8.86
C LYS A 29 -7.73 -3.26 8.24
N LEU A 30 -7.27 -3.48 7.02
CA LEU A 30 -6.43 -2.52 6.30
C LEU A 30 -7.17 -1.19 6.10
N LYS A 31 -8.43 -1.23 5.63
CA LYS A 31 -9.25 -0.01 5.45
C LYS A 31 -9.41 0.76 6.76
N GLN A 32 -9.58 0.06 7.89
CA GLN A 32 -9.61 0.69 9.21
C GLN A 32 -8.28 1.35 9.60
N ILE A 33 -7.15 0.69 9.32
CA ILE A 33 -5.80 1.22 9.61
C ILE A 33 -5.56 2.48 8.77
N ILE A 34 -5.88 2.46 7.48
CA ILE A 34 -5.74 3.63 6.60
C ILE A 34 -6.53 4.81 7.17
N ASN A 35 -7.79 4.59 7.53
CA ASN A 35 -8.65 5.65 8.06
C ASN A 35 -8.17 6.22 9.41
N LYS A 36 -7.66 5.36 10.30
CA LYS A 36 -7.32 5.76 11.68
C LYS A 36 -5.89 6.25 11.85
N GLU A 37 -4.97 5.75 11.03
CA GLU A 37 -3.53 5.96 11.23
C GLU A 37 -2.89 6.70 10.06
N TRP A 38 -3.29 6.42 8.82
CA TRP A 38 -2.63 7.04 7.65
C TRP A 38 -3.26 8.38 7.25
N LEU A 39 -4.59 8.47 7.18
CA LEU A 39 -5.28 9.74 6.87
C LEU A 39 -4.88 10.88 7.83
N PRO A 40 -4.80 10.69 9.16
CA PRO A 40 -4.48 11.80 10.06
C PRO A 40 -3.03 12.31 9.95
N LEU A 41 -2.13 11.49 9.41
CA LEU A 41 -0.72 11.86 9.20
C LEU A 41 -0.53 12.63 7.89
N GLU A 42 -1.45 12.45 6.94
CA GLU A 42 -1.36 13.04 5.63
C GLU A 42 -2.06 14.40 5.58
N ASN A 43 -1.45 15.35 4.88
CA ASN A 43 -2.02 16.68 4.66
C ASN A 43 -2.01 17.06 3.16
N SER A 44 -1.57 16.14 2.30
CA SER A 44 -1.54 16.29 0.86
C SER A 44 -2.70 15.55 0.20
N PHE A 45 -3.40 16.31 -0.64
CA PHE A 45 -4.53 15.86 -1.43
C PHE A 45 -4.07 15.70 -2.89
N ASN A 46 -4.70 14.76 -3.62
CA ASN A 46 -4.50 14.60 -5.05
C ASN A 46 -5.17 15.74 -5.83
N GLU A 47 -5.04 15.74 -7.16
CA GLU A 47 -5.62 16.76 -8.05
C GLU A 47 -7.16 16.84 -8.03
N PHE A 48 -7.83 15.84 -7.44
CA PHE A 48 -9.28 15.75 -7.27
C PHE A 48 -9.75 16.12 -5.85
N GLY A 49 -8.82 16.42 -4.93
CA GLY A 49 -9.13 16.75 -3.54
C GLY A 49 -9.26 15.55 -2.61
N ASP A 50 -8.93 14.32 -3.06
CA ASP A 50 -8.89 13.15 -2.19
C ASP A 50 -7.55 13.06 -1.47
N ASP A 51 -7.59 12.59 -0.22
CA ASP A 51 -6.37 12.35 0.55
C ASP A 51 -5.46 11.32 -0.15
N THR A 52 -4.18 11.64 -0.28
CA THR A 52 -3.23 10.77 -1.01
C THR A 52 -3.01 9.42 -0.33
N ALA A 53 -3.32 9.27 0.96
CA ALA A 53 -3.23 7.98 1.66
C ALA A 53 -4.26 6.95 1.15
N TYR A 54 -5.36 7.37 0.51
CA TYR A 54 -6.27 6.43 -0.17
C TYR A 54 -5.59 5.67 -1.31
N LYS A 55 -4.46 6.16 -1.83
CA LYS A 55 -3.65 5.43 -2.80
C LYS A 55 -3.20 4.06 -2.30
N ILE A 56 -3.00 3.90 -0.99
CA ILE A 56 -2.68 2.61 -0.36
C ILE A 56 -3.80 1.60 -0.63
N GLU A 57 -5.04 1.99 -0.32
CA GLU A 57 -6.24 1.15 -0.51
C GLU A 57 -6.46 0.82 -1.98
N ILE A 58 -6.36 1.82 -2.86
CA ILE A 58 -6.57 1.66 -4.31
C ILE A 58 -5.60 0.62 -4.88
N VAL A 59 -4.31 0.71 -4.53
CA VAL A 59 -3.28 -0.21 -5.03
C VAL A 59 -3.47 -1.61 -4.44
N PHE A 60 -3.80 -1.70 -3.15
CA PHE A 60 -4.09 -2.98 -2.51
C PHE A 60 -5.28 -3.69 -3.18
N ASP A 61 -6.43 -3.02 -3.31
CA ASP A 61 -7.64 -3.59 -3.90
C ASP A 61 -7.40 -4.00 -5.36
N TRP A 62 -6.61 -3.23 -6.11
CA TRP A 62 -6.21 -3.59 -7.46
C TRP A 62 -5.38 -4.88 -7.52
N LEU A 63 -4.39 -5.05 -6.64
CA LEU A 63 -3.55 -6.26 -6.58
C LEU A 63 -4.36 -7.49 -6.14
N VAL A 64 -5.31 -7.32 -5.22
CA VAL A 64 -6.26 -8.37 -4.80
C VAL A 64 -7.12 -8.80 -5.99
N ALA A 65 -7.74 -7.84 -6.69
CA ALA A 65 -8.64 -8.14 -7.81
C ALA A 65 -7.95 -8.84 -8.98
N HIS A 66 -6.64 -8.67 -9.14
CA HIS A 66 -5.86 -9.25 -10.23
C HIS A 66 -4.96 -10.42 -9.79
N GLU A 67 -5.06 -10.88 -8.54
CA GLU A 67 -4.31 -12.01 -7.98
C GLU A 67 -2.80 -11.97 -8.32
N TRP A 68 -2.18 -10.81 -8.09
CA TRP A 68 -0.79 -10.58 -8.48
C TRP A 68 0.20 -11.55 -7.85
N LYS A 69 1.22 -11.93 -8.62
CA LYS A 69 2.30 -12.78 -8.11
C LYS A 69 3.11 -12.02 -7.07
N LEU A 70 3.11 -12.54 -5.84
CA LEU A 70 3.85 -11.99 -4.70
C LEU A 70 5.32 -11.69 -5.02
N GLU A 71 5.98 -12.57 -5.77
CA GLU A 71 7.38 -12.42 -6.19
C GLU A 71 7.62 -11.13 -6.98
N LEU A 72 6.70 -10.77 -7.89
CA LEU A 72 6.79 -9.56 -8.69
C LEU A 72 6.54 -8.32 -7.84
N VAL A 73 5.52 -8.36 -6.97
CA VAL A 73 5.18 -7.25 -6.07
C VAL A 73 6.33 -6.94 -5.12
N ILE A 74 6.95 -7.97 -4.53
CA ILE A 74 8.10 -7.81 -3.62
C ILE A 74 9.35 -7.35 -4.38
N ALA A 75 9.60 -7.87 -5.59
CA ALA A 75 10.75 -7.43 -6.39
C ALA A 75 10.66 -5.94 -6.73
N ASP A 76 9.49 -5.47 -7.14
CA ASP A 76 9.22 -4.07 -7.42
C ASP A 76 9.40 -3.18 -6.18
N PHE A 77 8.89 -3.60 -5.01
CA PHE A 77 9.13 -2.88 -3.76
C PHE A 77 10.62 -2.81 -3.37
N LYS A 78 11.39 -3.88 -3.61
CA LYS A 78 12.83 -3.89 -3.33
C LYS A 78 13.56 -2.85 -4.18
N ILE A 79 13.21 -2.72 -5.46
CA ILE A 79 13.78 -1.71 -6.36
C ILE A 79 13.47 -0.31 -5.82
N PHE A 80 12.20 -0.03 -5.52
CA PHE A 80 11.78 1.24 -4.94
C PHE A 80 12.54 1.60 -3.66
N LYS A 81 12.70 0.64 -2.73
CA LYS A 81 13.45 0.87 -1.50
C LYS A 81 14.90 1.27 -1.76
N VAL A 82 15.54 0.66 -2.76
CA VAL A 82 16.93 0.97 -3.12
C VAL A 82 17.04 2.34 -3.78
N GLU A 83 16.09 2.71 -4.65
CA GLU A 83 16.08 4.01 -5.34
C GLU A 83 15.70 5.16 -4.40
N HIS A 84 14.92 4.88 -3.36
CA HIS A 84 14.39 5.88 -2.43
C HIS A 84 14.85 5.68 -0.98
N GLN A 85 16.12 5.30 -0.77
CA GLN A 85 16.67 5.04 0.57
C GLN A 85 16.43 6.17 1.59
N HIS A 86 16.42 7.43 1.15
CA HIS A 86 16.17 8.60 1.98
C HIS A 86 14.78 8.62 2.65
N LEU A 87 13.81 7.84 2.15
CA LEU A 87 12.50 7.68 2.78
C LEU A 87 12.51 6.67 3.93
N PHE A 88 13.60 5.92 4.11
CA PHE A 88 13.71 4.82 5.07
C PHE A 88 14.83 5.03 6.09
N THR A 89 15.28 6.28 6.26
CA THR A 89 16.27 6.65 7.28
C THR A 89 15.58 7.00 8.60
N PRO A 90 16.18 6.68 9.77
CA PRO A 90 15.65 7.06 11.08
C PRO A 90 15.50 8.57 11.29
#